data_AF-A0A2L2SZW7-F1
#
_entry.id   AF-A0A2L2SZW7-F1
#
_cell.length_a   1.000
_cell.length_b   1.000
_cell.length_c   1.000
_cell.angle_alpha   90.00
_cell.angle_beta   90.00
_cell.angle_gamma   90.00
#
_symmetry.space_group_name_H-M   'P 1'
#
loop_
_entity.id
_entity.type
_entity.pdbx_description
1 polymer ?
#
loop_
_entity_poly.entity_id
_entity_poly.type
_entity_poly.pdbx_seq_one_letter_code
_entity_poly.pdbx_strand_id
1 'polypeptide(L)' 'MHPHLHTKNALACEEVIAALEQCHAQGFMHKAVGSCNTAKERVNDCLKIERSKMQAENRNAARAKRDKIKEQQRELGL' A
#
# COMPACT_ATOMS: atom_id res chain seq x y z
N MET A 1 -4.58 -11.87 -8.61
CA MET A 1 -3.16 -11.47 -8.66
C MET A 1 -3.00 -10.33 -7.66
N HIS A 2 -2.18 -10.53 -6.63
CA HIS A 2 -1.81 -9.51 -5.64
C HIS A 2 -0.35 -9.06 -5.90
N PRO A 3 0.08 -7.91 -5.37
CA PRO A 3 1.47 -7.48 -5.47
C PRO A 3 2.41 -8.49 -4.79
N HIS A 4 3.69 -8.45 -5.16
CA HIS A 4 4.72 -9.22 -4.47
C HIS A 4 4.79 -8.81 -2.98
N LEU A 5 4.76 -9.81 -2.09
CA LEU A 5 4.74 -9.66 -0.63
C LEU A 5 5.96 -8.92 -0.07
N HIS A 6 7.05 -8.81 -0.84
CA HIS A 6 8.29 -8.13 -0.42
C HIS A 6 8.16 -6.60 -0.28
N THR A 7 7.04 -6.01 -0.67
CA THR A 7 6.82 -4.56 -0.48
C THR A 7 6.25 -4.29 0.91
N LYS A 8 6.68 -3.19 1.56
CA LYS A 8 6.18 -2.78 2.89
C LYS A 8 4.65 -2.78 2.98
N ASN A 9 3.96 -2.36 1.91
CA ASN A 9 2.50 -2.37 1.84
C ASN A 9 1.89 -3.77 1.90
N ALA A 10 2.54 -4.74 1.27
CA ALA A 10 2.01 -6.10 1.19
C ALA A 10 2.23 -6.86 2.50
N LEU A 11 3.31 -6.58 3.23
CA LEU A 11 3.53 -7.10 4.59
C LEU A 11 2.44 -6.64 5.56
N ALA A 12 2.04 -5.37 5.51
CA ALA A 12 0.95 -4.85 6.34
C ALA A 12 -0.43 -5.44 6.01
N CYS A 13 -0.56 -6.11 4.86
CA CYS A 13 -1.79 -6.74 4.38
C CYS A 13 -1.68 -8.27 4.30
N GLU A 14 -0.72 -8.88 5.00
CA GLU A 14 -0.43 -10.32 4.90
C GLU A 14 -1.66 -11.19 5.20
N GLU A 15 -2.41 -10.87 6.25
CA GLU A 15 -3.59 -11.65 6.65
C GLU A 15 -4.68 -11.70 5.57
N VAL A 16 -4.99 -10.56 4.95
CA VAL A 16 -6.01 -10.50 3.89
C VAL A 16 -5.52 -11.11 2.59
N ILE A 17 -4.21 -11.05 2.32
CA ILE A 17 -3.58 -11.72 1.18
C ILE A 17 -3.64 -13.24 1.39
N ALA A 18 -3.31 -13.73 2.58
CA ALA A 18 -3.40 -15.15 2.92
C ALA A 18 -4.83 -15.69 2.76
N ALA A 19 -5.85 -14.90 3.16
CA ALA A 19 -7.26 -15.28 2.93
C ALA A 19 -7.61 -15.39 1.44
N LEU A 20 -7.08 -14.50 0.59
CA LEU A 20 -7.26 -14.58 -0.86
C LEU A 20 -6.51 -15.78 -1.46
N GLU A 21 -5.32 -16.10 -0.97
CA GLU A 21 -4.54 -17.27 -1.38
C GLU A 21 -5.25 -18.58 -1.01
N GLN A 22 -5.80 -18.67 0.20
CA GLN A 22 -6.63 -19.81 0.61
C GLN A 22 -7.83 -20.01 -0.32
N CYS A 23 -8.49 -18.94 -0.75
CA CYS A 23 -9.56 -19.04 -1.73
C CYS A 23 -9.06 -19.50 -3.11
N HIS A 24 -7.92 -18.98 -3.58
CA HIS A 24 -7.33 -19.44 -4.84
C HIS A 24 -6.85 -20.90 -4.78
N ALA A 25 -6.46 -21.40 -3.60
CA ALA A 25 -6.05 -22.79 -3.40
C ALA A 25 -7.21 -23.78 -3.60
N GLN A 26 -8.47 -23.33 -3.60
CA GLN A 26 -9.65 -24.15 -3.91
C GLN A 26 -9.73 -24.56 -5.39
N GLY A 27 -8.93 -23.92 -6.26
CA GLY A 27 -8.76 -24.32 -7.65
C GLY A 27 -9.07 -23.20 -8.65
N PHE A 28 -8.68 -23.45 -9.90
CA PHE A 28 -8.76 -22.46 -10.97
C PHE A 28 -10.20 -21.97 -11.23
N MET A 29 -11.20 -22.85 -11.14
CA MET A 29 -12.60 -22.49 -11.39
C MET A 29 -13.12 -21.47 -10.38
N HIS A 30 -12.80 -21.62 -9.08
CA HIS A 30 -13.18 -20.65 -8.03
C HIS A 30 -12.60 -19.25 -8.31
N LYS A 31 -11.38 -19.20 -8.86
CA LYS A 31 -10.75 -17.95 -9.29
C LYS A 31 -11.41 -17.36 -10.54
N ALA A 32 -11.72 -18.20 -11.53
CA ALA A 32 -12.23 -17.79 -12.82
C ALA A 32 -13.67 -17.26 -12.76
N VAL A 33 -14.52 -17.89 -11.94
CA VAL A 33 -15.95 -17.51 -11.82
C VAL A 33 -16.20 -16.40 -10.79
N GLY A 34 -15.15 -15.88 -10.13
CA GLY A 34 -15.26 -14.76 -9.19
C GLY A 34 -15.67 -15.14 -7.76
N SER A 35 -15.62 -16.42 -7.39
CA SER A 35 -15.95 -16.87 -6.02
C SER A 35 -15.06 -16.23 -4.94
N CYS A 36 -13.87 -15.73 -5.31
CA CYS A 36 -12.92 -15.07 -4.41
C CYS A 36 -13.02 -13.53 -4.37
N ASN A 37 -14.05 -12.92 -4.97
CA ASN A 37 -14.14 -11.47 -5.13
C ASN A 37 -14.15 -10.70 -3.79
N THR A 38 -14.90 -11.19 -2.79
CA THR A 38 -14.93 -10.55 -1.47
C THR A 38 -13.57 -10.55 -0.79
N ALA A 39 -12.80 -11.64 -0.88
CA ALA A 39 -11.43 -11.69 -0.35
C ALA A 39 -10.51 -10.72 -1.11
N LYS A 40 -10.68 -10.63 -2.44
CA LYS A 40 -9.94 -9.69 -3.29
C LYS A 40 -10.24 -8.22 -2.95
N GLU A 41 -11.49 -7.89 -2.67
CA GLU A 41 -11.90 -6.54 -2.24
C GLU A 41 -11.20 -6.14 -0.95
N ARG A 42 -11.14 -7.04 0.05
CA ARG A 42 -10.41 -6.79 1.31
C ARG A 42 -8.93 -6.51 1.09
N VAL A 43 -8.28 -7.26 0.19
CA VAL A 43 -6.87 -7.01 -0.19
C VAL A 43 -6.72 -5.62 -0.82
N ASN A 44 -7.62 -5.25 -1.73
CA ASN A 44 -7.57 -3.94 -2.40
C ASN A 44 -7.75 -2.79 -1.39
N ASP A 45 -8.69 -2.92 -0.46
CA ASP A 45 -8.95 -1.90 0.55
C ASP A 45 -7.77 -1.72 1.49
N CYS A 46 -7.18 -2.82 1.97
CA CYS A 46 -5.98 -2.78 2.79
C CYS A 46 -4.83 -2.06 2.06
N LEU A 47 -4.51 -2.48 0.82
CA LEU A 47 -3.43 -1.88 0.04
C LEU A 47 -3.69 -0.39 -0.28
N LYS A 48 -4.95 0.01 -0.45
CA LYS A 48 -5.33 1.41 -0.66
C LYS A 48 -5.07 2.25 0.59
N ILE A 49 -5.37 1.73 1.77
CA ILE A 49 -5.09 2.39 3.05
C ILE A 49 -3.57 2.55 3.23
N GLU A 50 -2.79 1.49 3.06
CA GLU A 50 -1.33 1.53 3.23
C GLU A 50 -0.67 2.49 2.23
N ARG A 51 -1.11 2.44 0.97
CA ARG A 51 -0.66 3.41 -0.04
C ARG A 51 -0.98 4.86 0.37
N SER A 52 -2.11 5.10 1.02
CA SER A 52 -2.52 6.43 1.46
C SER A 52 -1.66 6.92 2.63
N LYS A 53 -1.34 6.04 3.58
CA LYS A 53 -0.43 6.32 4.71
C LYS A 53 0.97 6.71 4.22
N MET A 54 1.59 5.86 3.40
CA MET A 54 2.92 6.17 2.85
C MET A 54 2.94 7.46 2.04
N GLN A 55 1.88 7.73 1.25
CA GLN A 55 1.79 8.98 0.52
C GLN A 55 1.71 10.19 1.46
N ALA A 56 1.01 10.08 2.60
CA ALA A 56 0.99 11.13 3.60
C ALA A 56 2.37 11.34 4.23
N GLU A 57 3.07 10.27 4.60
CA GLU A 57 4.44 10.32 5.13
C GLU A 57 5.41 10.97 4.14
N ASN A 58 5.38 10.55 2.88
CA ASN A 58 6.22 11.11 1.82
C ASN A 58 5.93 12.60 1.60
N ARG A 59 4.65 13.00 1.63
CA ARG A 59 4.27 14.42 1.52
C ARG A 59 4.79 15.23 2.71
N ASN A 60 4.70 14.69 3.93
CA ASN A 60 5.18 15.36 5.13
C ASN A 60 6.71 15.50 5.12
N ALA A 61 7.42 14.44 4.75
CA ALA A 61 8.87 14.47 4.61
C ALA A 61 9.33 15.47 3.52
N ALA A 62 8.62 15.51 2.38
CA ALA A 62 8.89 16.48 1.33
C ALA A 62 8.65 17.92 1.78
N ARG A 63 7.57 18.19 2.53
CA ARG A 63 7.30 19.50 3.13
C ARG A 63 8.39 19.91 4.11
N ALA A 64 8.72 19.05 5.07
CA ALA A 64 9.78 19.30 6.04
C ALA A 64 11.13 19.60 5.37
N LYS A 65 11.48 18.87 4.30
CA LYS A 65 12.68 19.14 3.50
C LYS A 65 12.63 20.51 2.82
N ARG A 66 11.49 20.89 2.24
CA ARG A 66 11.31 22.20 1.60
C ARG A 66 11.40 23.33 2.61
N ASP A 67 10.78 23.18 3.78
CA ASP A 67 10.79 24.19 4.84
C ASP A 67 12.22 24.38 5.37
N LYS A 68 12.98 23.30 5.57
CA LYS A 68 14.39 23.37 5.94
C LYS A 68 15.23 24.12 4.90
N ILE A 69 15.05 23.83 3.62
CA ILE A 69 15.77 24.52 2.53
C ILE A 69 15.41 26.01 2.52
N LYS A 70 14.13 26.35 2.70
CA LYS A 70 13.68 27.74 2.74
C LYS A 70 14.27 28.51 3.93
N GLU A 71 14.36 27.87 5.10
CA GLU A 71 15.00 28.48 6.26
C GLU A 71 16.49 28.73 6.02
N GLN A 72 17.20 27.73 5.47
CA GLN A 72 18.62 27.88 5.11
C GLN A 72 18.86 28.99 4.08
N GLN A 73 17.97 29.15 3.09
CA GLN A 73 18.04 30.25 2.13
C GLN A 73 17.89 31.61 2.82
N ARG A 74 16.90 31.73 3.72
CA ARG A 74 16.67 32.93 4.52
C ARG A 74 17.88 33.27 5.39
N GLU A 75 18.49 32.30 6.06
CA GLU A 75 19.71 32.49 6.86
C GLU A 75 20.89 33.01 6.01
N LEU A 76 20.98 32.58 4.75
CA LEU A 76 22.00 33.03 3.79
C LEU A 76 21.65 34.35 3.09
N GLY A 77 20.50 34.96 3.39
CA GLY A 77 20.07 36.23 2.77
C GLY A 77 19.64 36.10 1.31
N LEU A 78 19.31 34.88 0.84
CA LEU A 78 18.75 34.56 -0.48
C LEU A 78 17.22 34.57 -0.43
#